data_AF-A0A2S3GZP0-F1
#
_entry.id   AF-A0A2S3GZP0-F1
#
_cell.length_a   1.000
_cell.length_b   1.000
_cell.length_c   1.000
_cell.angle_alpha   90.00
_cell.angle_beta   90.00
_cell.angle_gamma   90.00
#
_symmetry.space_group_name_H-M   'P 1'
#
loop_
_entity.id
_entity.type
_entity.pdbx_description
1 polymer ?
#
loop_
_entity_poly.entity_id
_entity_poly.type
_entity_poly.pdbx_seq_one_letter_code
_entity_poly.pdbx_strand_id
1 'polypeptide(L)'
;NLLDCPFAHQIWTRLGYITDRCTASRIWELRRPPSVPAKHSECMVLLVCWHIWKHRNEVIFEQLPPSTSRMIAACKEDAKLGKFHLKIADRPIAEAWCQALCSM
;
A
#
# COMPACT_ATOMS: atom_id res chain seq x y z
N ASN A 1 -11.54 2.44 -9.89
CA ASN A 1 -11.27 1.22 -9.11
C ASN A 1 -9.95 1.40 -8.34
N LEU A 2 -9.71 0.63 -7.26
CA LEU A 2 -8.44 0.59 -6.51
C LEU A 2 -7.28 -0.08 -7.25
N LEU A 3 -7.57 -0.73 -8.38
CA LEU A 3 -6.61 -1.40 -9.25
C LEU A 3 -6.37 -0.64 -10.56
N ASP A 4 -7.44 -0.12 -11.18
CA ASP A 4 -7.40 0.29 -12.59
C ASP A 4 -7.25 1.81 -12.83
N CYS A 5 -7.39 2.67 -11.81
CA CYS A 5 -7.19 4.10 -12.08
C CYS A 5 -5.70 4.42 -12.31
N PRO A 6 -5.36 5.46 -13.10
CA PRO A 6 -3.96 5.75 -13.46
C PRO A 6 -3.03 5.88 -12.23
N PHE A 7 -3.53 6.52 -11.17
CA PHE A 7 -2.80 6.66 -9.92
C PHE A 7 -2.58 5.31 -9.24
N ALA A 8 -3.63 4.47 -9.13
CA ALA A 8 -3.50 3.14 -8.53
C ALA A 8 -2.51 2.26 -9.31
N HIS A 9 -2.61 2.25 -10.65
CA HIS A 9 -1.69 1.48 -11.49
C HIS A 9 -0.24 1.92 -11.30
N GLN A 10 0.01 3.23 -11.19
CA GLN A 10 1.34 3.76 -10.88
C GLN A 10 1.85 3.27 -9.52
N ILE A 11 1.01 3.27 -8.48
CA ILE A 11 1.39 2.78 -7.14
C ILE A 11 1.70 1.28 -7.16
N TRP A 12 0.81 0.46 -7.71
CA TRP A 12 1.00 -0.99 -7.72
C TRP A 12 2.23 -1.41 -8.54
N THR A 13 2.42 -0.79 -9.70
CA THR A 13 3.60 -1.01 -10.56
C THR A 13 4.88 -0.63 -9.82
N ARG A 14 4.88 0.54 -9.16
CA ARG A 14 6.03 1.02 -8.38
C ARG A 14 6.37 0.09 -7.23
N LEU A 15 5.37 -0.52 -6.59
CA LEU A 15 5.59 -1.50 -5.52
C LEU A 15 5.93 -2.90 -6.04
N GLY A 16 5.89 -3.13 -7.36
CA GLY A 16 6.18 -4.43 -7.98
C GLY A 16 5.06 -5.46 -7.86
N TYR A 17 3.82 -5.03 -7.56
CA TYR A 17 2.67 -5.93 -7.53
C TYR A 17 2.12 -6.16 -8.94
N ILE A 18 1.78 -7.41 -9.24
CA ILE A 18 1.09 -7.78 -10.48
C ILE A 18 -0.41 -7.74 -10.23
N THR A 19 -1.10 -6.77 -10.83
CA THR A 19 -2.55 -6.57 -10.67
C THR A 19 -3.39 -7.27 -11.73
N ASP A 20 -2.76 -7.90 -12.73
CA ASP A 20 -3.44 -8.52 -13.86
C ASP A 20 -4.47 -9.56 -13.39
N ARG A 21 -5.71 -9.42 -13.87
CA ARG A 21 -6.85 -10.30 -13.57
C ARG A 21 -7.28 -10.32 -12.10
N CYS A 22 -6.76 -9.42 -11.26
CA CYS A 22 -7.21 -9.28 -9.88
C CYS A 22 -8.52 -8.47 -9.85
N THR A 23 -9.46 -8.90 -9.01
CA THR A 23 -10.70 -8.17 -8.76
C THR A 23 -10.66 -7.53 -7.38
N ALA A 24 -11.43 -6.47 -7.15
CA ALA A 24 -11.54 -5.85 -5.84
C ALA A 24 -11.96 -6.85 -4.74
N SER A 25 -12.76 -7.87 -5.09
CA SER A 25 -13.20 -8.95 -4.20
C SER A 25 -12.13 -9.98 -3.83
N ARG A 26 -10.94 -9.92 -4.44
CA ARG A 26 -9.81 -10.83 -4.17
C ARG A 26 -8.51 -10.05 -4.06
N ILE A 27 -8.58 -8.77 -3.72
CA ILE A 27 -7.43 -7.87 -3.77
C ILE A 27 -6.33 -8.30 -2.80
N TRP A 28 -6.68 -8.90 -1.65
CA TRP A 28 -5.73 -9.46 -0.69
C TRP A 28 -4.93 -10.65 -1.24
N GLU A 29 -5.31 -11.22 -2.38
CA GLU A 29 -4.60 -12.32 -3.06
C GLU A 29 -3.61 -11.81 -4.12
N LEU A 30 -3.40 -10.49 -4.22
CA LEU A 30 -2.43 -9.91 -5.13
C LEU A 30 -1.05 -10.57 -4.97
N ARG A 31 -0.43 -10.90 -6.10
CA ARG A 31 0.86 -11.58 -6.09
C ARG A 31 1.93 -10.66 -5.52
N ARG A 32 2.42 -11.02 -4.34
CA ARG A 32 3.43 -10.31 -3.58
C ARG A 32 4.79 -10.30 -4.32
N PRO A 33 5.49 -9.15 -4.39
CA PRO A 33 6.88 -9.09 -4.85
C PRO A 33 7.84 -9.67 -3.80
N PRO A 34 9.03 -10.19 -4.21
CA PRO A 34 10.01 -10.76 -3.27
C PRO A 34 10.43 -9.82 -2.13
N SER A 35 10.39 -8.50 -2.35
CA SER A 35 10.77 -7.45 -1.40
C SER A 35 9.84 -7.30 -0.19
N VAL A 36 8.57 -7.73 -0.30
CA VAL A 36 7.58 -7.63 0.80
C VAL A 36 7.60 -8.93 1.60
N PRO A 37 7.56 -8.94 2.95
CA PRO A 37 7.46 -10.19 3.71
C PRO A 37 6.19 -10.98 3.42
N ALA A 38 6.27 -12.32 3.42
CA ALA A 38 5.10 -13.18 3.20
C ALA A 38 4.09 -13.12 4.36
N LYS A 39 4.59 -12.98 5.59
CA LYS A 39 3.76 -12.87 6.78
C LYS A 39 3.07 -11.50 6.81
N HIS A 40 1.75 -11.49 7.03
CA HIS A 40 0.91 -10.29 7.04
C HIS A 40 0.90 -9.54 5.69
N SER A 41 1.21 -10.22 4.58
CA SER A 41 1.29 -9.60 3.24
C SER A 41 -0.05 -8.99 2.78
N GLU A 42 -1.16 -9.60 3.19
CA GLU A 42 -2.51 -9.12 3.01
C GLU A 42 -2.75 -7.78 3.71
N CYS A 43 -2.18 -7.58 4.90
CA CYS A 43 -2.26 -6.31 5.63
C CYS A 43 -1.56 -5.20 4.87
N MET A 44 -0.42 -5.48 4.25
CA MET A 44 0.29 -4.53 3.39
C MET A 44 -0.57 -4.13 2.18
N VAL A 45 -1.19 -5.11 1.51
CA VAL A 45 -2.08 -4.84 0.38
C VAL A 45 -3.26 -3.96 0.80
N LEU A 46 -3.91 -4.29 1.93
CA LEU A 46 -5.04 -3.52 2.44
C LEU A 46 -4.63 -2.10 2.85
N LEU A 47 -3.45 -1.93 3.44
CA LEU A 47 -2.89 -0.62 3.78
C LEU A 47 -2.70 0.24 2.52
N VAL A 48 -2.10 -0.31 1.47
CA VAL A 48 -1.93 0.39 0.19
C VAL A 48 -3.28 0.75 -0.43
N CYS A 49 -4.25 -0.18 -0.42
CA CYS A 49 -5.61 0.08 -0.89
C CYS A 49 -6.26 1.25 -0.16
N TRP A 50 -6.14 1.27 1.17
CA TRP A 50 -6.64 2.34 2.02
C TRP A 50 -6.05 3.70 1.63
N HIS A 51 -4.73 3.78 1.44
CA HIS A 51 -4.09 5.04 1.06
C HIS A 51 -4.38 5.46 -0.38
N ILE A 52 -4.57 4.55 -1.33
CA ILE A 52 -5.06 4.87 -2.67
C ILE A 52 -6.46 5.49 -2.59
N TRP A 53 -7.36 4.88 -1.82
CA TRP A 53 -8.71 5.41 -1.62
C TRP A 53 -8.66 6.80 -0.97
N LYS A 54 -7.93 6.94 0.13
CA LYS A 54 -7.81 8.18 0.90
C LYS A 54 -7.22 9.31 0.06
N HIS A 55 -6.13 9.06 -0.66
CA HIS A 55 -5.51 10.05 -1.53
C HIS A 55 -6.45 10.54 -2.63
N ARG A 56 -7.25 9.65 -3.22
CA ARG A 56 -8.25 10.03 -4.22
C ARG A 56 -9.32 10.94 -3.64
N ASN A 57 -9.75 10.69 -2.40
CA ASN A 57 -10.69 11.57 -1.71
C ASN A 57 -10.07 12.94 -1.40
N GLU A 58 -8.83 12.98 -0.91
CA GLU A 58 -8.10 14.24 -0.69
C GLU A 58 -8.00 15.08 -1.98
N VAL A 59 -7.70 14.45 -3.11
CA VAL A 59 -7.61 15.15 -4.41
C VAL A 59 -8.97 15.74 -4.82
N ILE A 60 -10.07 15.00 -4.61
CA ILE A 60 -11.41 15.41 -5.04
C ILE A 60 -12.02 16.44 -4.08
N PHE A 61 -11.96 16.18 -2.78
CA PHE A 61 -12.67 16.95 -1.75
C PHE A 61 -11.83 18.08 -1.17
N GLU A 62 -10.52 17.89 -1.04
CA GLU A 62 -9.60 18.90 -0.49
C GLU A 62 -8.83 19.65 -1.58
N GLN A 63 -9.09 19.35 -2.86
CA GLN A 63 -8.46 19.99 -4.02
C GLN A 63 -6.92 19.91 -3.99
N LEU A 64 -6.36 18.91 -3.31
CA LEU A 64 -4.92 18.72 -3.26
C LEU A 64 -4.42 18.17 -4.61
N PRO A 65 -3.22 18.58 -5.07
CA PRO A 65 -2.63 17.98 -6.26
C PRO A 65 -2.30 16.50 -6.02
N PRO A 66 -2.47 15.62 -7.03
CA PRO A 66 -2.02 14.24 -6.96
C PRO A 66 -0.53 14.16 -6.60
N SER A 67 -0.17 13.29 -5.65
CA SER A 67 1.20 13.17 -5.18
C SER A 67 1.47 11.78 -4.61
N THR A 68 2.26 11.01 -5.36
CA THR A 68 2.76 9.70 -4.92
C THR A 68 3.57 9.80 -3.64
N SER A 69 4.45 10.81 -3.54
CA SER A 69 5.29 11.01 -2.36
C SER A 69 4.47 11.27 -1.10
N ARG A 70 3.40 12.08 -1.19
CA ARG A 70 2.50 12.33 -0.06
C ARG A 70 1.78 11.06 0.38
N MET A 71 1.24 10.30 -0.58
CA MET A 71 0.57 9.03 -0.30
C MET A 71 1.51 8.01 0.36
N ILE A 72 2.73 7.86 -0.18
CA ILE A 72 3.75 6.95 0.38
C ILE A 72 4.14 7.37 1.79
N ALA A 73 4.38 8.67 2.03
CA ALA A 73 4.70 9.17 3.36
C ALA A 73 3.60 8.85 4.38
N ALA A 74 2.33 9.11 4.03
CA ALA A 74 1.19 8.76 4.88
C ALA A 74 1.10 7.24 5.14
N CYS A 75 1.34 6.42 4.12
CA CYS A 75 1.36 4.97 4.24
C CYS A 75 2.45 4.47 5.21
N LYS A 76 3.63 5.09 5.19
CA LYS A 76 4.72 4.75 6.12
C LYS A 76 4.39 5.12 7.56
N GLU A 77 3.78 6.27 7.79
CA GLU A 77 3.37 6.67 9.14
C GLU A 77 2.31 5.70 9.69
N ASP A 78 1.31 5.34 8.88
CA ASP A 78 0.28 4.38 9.29
C ASP A 78 0.86 2.96 9.47
N ALA A 79 1.85 2.54 8.67
CA ALA A 79 2.56 1.27 8.89
C ALA A 79 3.32 1.25 10.23
N LYS A 80 4.01 2.35 10.57
CA LYS A 80 4.74 2.49 11.84
C LYS A 80 3.81 2.46 13.04
N LEU A 81 2.62 3.02 12.93
CA LEU A 81 1.59 2.94 13.98
C LEU A 81 0.96 1.53 14.01
N GLY A 82 0.69 0.97 12.83
CA GLY A 82 0.13 -0.37 12.64
C GLY A 82 0.93 -1.47 13.34
N LYS A 83 2.25 -1.31 13.48
CA LYS A 83 3.12 -2.29 14.17
C LYS A 83 2.67 -2.58 15.62
N PHE A 84 1.97 -1.65 16.29
CA PHE A 84 1.51 -1.87 17.65
C PHE A 84 0.33 -2.85 17.74
N HIS A 85 -0.37 -3.10 16.63
CA HIS A 85 -1.38 -4.16 16.51
C HIS A 85 -0.76 -5.53 16.24
N LEU A 86 0.53 -5.60 15.92
CA LEU A 86 1.26 -6.85 15.70
C LEU A 86 1.86 -7.37 17.02
N LYS A 87 2.05 -8.69 17.08
CA LYS A 87 2.87 -9.31 18.13
C LYS A 87 4.27 -8.70 18.12
N ILE A 88 4.92 -8.61 19.28
CA ILE A 88 6.26 -8.00 19.42
C ILE A 88 7.25 -8.60 18.41
N ALA A 89 7.24 -9.93 18.24
CA ALA A 89 8.09 -10.65 17.29
C ALA A 89 7.85 -10.27 15.81
N ASP A 90 6.67 -9.74 15.49
CA ASP A 90 6.26 -9.40 14.12
C ASP A 90 6.44 -7.90 13.82
N ARG A 91 6.74 -7.06 14.81
CA ARG A 91 6.94 -5.61 14.62
C ARG A 91 7.99 -5.25 13.57
N PRO A 92 9.10 -6.00 13.38
CA PRO A 92 10.06 -5.73 12.31
C PRO A 92 9.45 -5.79 10.90
N ILE A 93 8.33 -6.50 10.71
CA ILE A 93 7.65 -6.59 9.40
C ILE A 93 7.15 -5.22 8.95
N ALA A 94 6.70 -4.36 9.88
CA ALA A 94 6.26 -3.01 9.54
C ALA A 94 7.41 -2.14 8.99
N GLU A 95 8.64 -2.36 9.45
CA GLU A 95 9.82 -1.69 8.91
C GLU A 95 10.13 -2.19 7.49
N ALA A 96 10.02 -3.50 7.25
CA ALA A 96 10.17 -4.07 5.91
C ALA A 96 9.11 -3.54 4.93
N TRP A 97 7.86 -3.31 5.38
CA TRP A 97 6.86 -2.60 4.57
C TRP A 97 7.26 -1.16 4.27
N CYS A 98 7.75 -0.42 5.27
CA CYS A 98 8.27 0.94 5.08
C CYS A 98 9.43 0.99 4.08
N GLN A 99 10.29 -0.02 4.07
CA GLN A 99 11.37 -0.17 3.11
C GLN A 99 10.82 -0.45 1.71
N ALA A 100 9.89 -1.40 1.56
CA ALA A 100 9.25 -1.71 0.29
C ALA A 100 8.51 -0.51 -0.32
N LEU A 101 7.95 0.37 0.53
CA LEU A 101 7.35 1.64 0.12
C LEU A 101 8.38 2.69 -0.36
N CYS A 102 9.66 2.54 0.01
CA CYS A 102 10.75 3.47 -0.30
C CYS A 102 11.65 3.03 -1.46
N SER A 103 11.97 1.75 -1.51
CA SER A 103 12.79 1.14 -2.55
C SER A 103 11.92 0.86 -3.77
N MET A 104 11.72 1.90 -4.59
CA MET A 104 11.44 1.92 -6.04
C MET A 104 10.89 3.28 -6.41
#